data_AF-A0A9W5X5M7-F1
#
_entry.id   AF-A0A9W5X5M7-F1
#
_cell.length_a   1.000
_cell.length_b   1.000
_cell.length_c   1.000
_cell.angle_alpha   90.00
_cell.angle_beta   90.00
_cell.angle_gamma   90.00
#
_symmetry.space_group_name_H-M   'P 1'
#
loop_
_entity.id
_entity.type
_entity.pdbx_description
1 polymer ?
#
loop_
_entity_poly.entity_id
_entity_poly.type
_entity_poly.pdbx_seq_one_letter_code
_entity_poly.pdbx_strand_id
1 'polypeptide(L)'
;MSNQNQVAEKQEFSTMLTKVNNTYFPMIERQLVNNGLEMDEYSKRCVLSAITSINDALDKQGITWNHPQLDQSNITQNLLQIASLKLNAAASPNEVYFQVRNVKRKVNGKDEWKKQIEMGIEGDGNDAILSRFGRNVDQVMQHWLVREEDGFTYPGFNGLEMTPPTWQPTGKGEVIRVVYPIKKKDGTIDFHIAEREDVVKNLIAHINNNLMNETFGIAKDRYNATPDQKKKIAAKKQEILNKVKSQGLMKSLDDSELHTYISPAWRDPQSRESMIIRKMRNNIVKKIPKDFGNAFVSTNYDEATDETQRQARKEINDNANSEVLDFDQPERKVDQETGEIEDAEYSEVQEDTSEQQPDVDDNKKGDQPDVNQVIEDMEKKETQQVEAPF
;
A
#
# COMPACT_ATOMS: atom_id res chain seq x y z
N MET A 1 39.22 -54.17 26.18
CA MET A 1 38.93 -53.12 25.17
C MET A 1 37.43 -52.95 25.07
N SER A 2 36.93 -51.76 25.41
CA SER A 2 35.71 -51.14 24.87
C SER A 2 35.54 -49.80 25.59
N ASN A 3 36.19 -48.76 25.04
CA ASN A 3 35.89 -47.38 25.39
C ASN A 3 34.56 -47.01 24.74
N GLN A 4 33.48 -46.93 25.51
CA GLN A 4 32.29 -46.18 25.10
C GLN A 4 32.52 -44.71 25.44
N ASN A 5 33.00 -43.95 24.46
CA ASN A 5 32.86 -42.49 24.48
C ASN A 5 31.38 -42.17 24.24
N GLN A 6 30.61 -42.01 25.32
CA GLN A 6 29.36 -41.27 25.25
C GLN A 6 29.72 -39.79 25.10
N VAL A 7 29.62 -39.28 23.87
CA VAL A 7 29.62 -37.84 23.61
C VAL A 7 28.34 -37.30 24.22
N ALA A 8 28.46 -36.64 25.37
CA ALA A 8 27.35 -35.90 25.96
C ALA A 8 26.90 -34.82 24.97
N GLU A 9 25.68 -34.93 24.46
CA GLU A 9 25.03 -33.89 23.68
C GLU A 9 25.02 -32.60 24.52
N LYS A 10 25.76 -31.60 24.06
CA LYS A 10 25.78 -30.27 24.66
C LYS A 10 24.39 -29.67 24.40
N GLN A 11 23.51 -29.69 25.40
CA GLN A 11 22.25 -28.94 25.33
C GLN A 11 22.59 -27.44 25.23
N GLU A 12 22.55 -26.90 24.02
CA GLU A 12 22.58 -25.46 23.82
C GLU A 12 21.27 -24.87 24.34
N PHE A 13 21.36 -24.09 25.41
CA PHE A 13 20.24 -23.31 25.92
C PHE A 13 19.93 -22.18 24.93
N SER A 14 19.03 -22.45 23.97
CA SER A 14 18.52 -21.43 23.04
C SER A 14 17.29 -20.75 23.63
N THR A 15 17.25 -19.42 23.64
CA THR A 15 16.04 -18.66 24.00
C THR A 15 14.91 -18.92 22.99
N MET A 16 13.65 -18.64 23.36
CA MET A 16 12.52 -18.72 22.41
C MET A 16 12.80 -17.87 21.16
N LEU A 17 13.34 -16.65 21.34
CA LEU A 17 13.70 -15.75 20.26
C LEU A 17 14.80 -16.33 19.34
N THR A 18 15.79 -17.02 19.92
CA THR A 18 16.81 -17.74 19.15
C THR A 18 16.18 -18.82 18.27
N LYS A 19 15.21 -19.58 18.79
CA LYS A 19 14.49 -20.59 18.01
C LYS A 19 13.67 -19.95 16.88
N VAL A 20 12.97 -18.86 17.16
CA VAL A 20 12.20 -18.10 16.15
C VAL A 20 13.12 -17.60 15.04
N ASN A 21 14.26 -17.00 15.40
CA ASN A 21 15.26 -16.55 14.44
C ASN A 21 15.75 -17.71 13.56
N ASN A 22 16.12 -18.84 14.17
CA ASN A 22 16.62 -20.02 13.44
C ASN A 22 15.56 -20.64 12.51
N THR A 23 14.28 -20.44 12.77
CA THR A 23 13.19 -20.89 11.89
C THR A 23 12.99 -19.95 10.71
N TYR A 24 12.76 -18.65 10.96
CA TYR A 24 12.37 -17.74 9.89
C TYR A 24 13.55 -17.30 9.04
N PHE A 25 14.72 -17.09 9.62
CA PHE A 25 15.83 -16.46 8.92
C PHE A 25 16.28 -17.26 7.68
N PRO A 26 16.48 -18.60 7.74
CA PRO A 26 16.81 -19.38 6.55
C PRO A 26 15.68 -19.41 5.51
N MET A 27 14.41 -19.31 5.96
CA MET A 27 13.26 -19.25 5.04
C MET A 27 13.24 -17.94 4.26
N ILE A 28 13.42 -16.81 4.95
CA ILE A 28 13.46 -15.47 4.34
C ILE A 28 14.65 -15.36 3.38
N GLU A 29 15.83 -15.80 3.81
CA GLU A 29 17.04 -15.78 2.98
C GLU A 29 16.84 -16.58 1.69
N ARG A 30 16.36 -17.83 1.79
CA ARG A 30 16.08 -18.67 0.62
C ARG A 30 15.06 -18.02 -0.32
N GLN A 31 14.00 -17.45 0.22
CA GLN A 31 12.96 -16.80 -0.59
C GLN A 31 13.46 -15.54 -1.28
N LEU A 32 14.32 -14.74 -0.65
CA LEU A 32 14.95 -13.60 -1.30
C LEU A 32 15.88 -14.05 -2.44
N VAL A 33 16.74 -15.03 -2.18
CA VAL A 33 17.68 -15.58 -3.19
C VAL A 33 16.93 -16.12 -4.39
N ASN A 34 15.84 -16.86 -4.17
CA ASN A 34 14.99 -17.37 -5.25
C ASN A 34 14.32 -16.27 -6.08
N ASN A 35 14.14 -15.07 -5.53
CA ASN A 35 13.63 -13.88 -6.23
C ASN A 35 14.77 -12.99 -6.78
N GLY A 36 16.01 -13.49 -6.83
CA GLY A 36 17.16 -12.78 -7.37
C GLY A 36 17.68 -11.65 -6.46
N LEU A 37 17.44 -11.75 -5.15
CA LEU A 37 17.89 -10.78 -4.16
C LEU A 37 18.84 -11.43 -3.16
N GLU A 38 19.92 -10.74 -2.83
CA GLU A 38 20.79 -11.16 -1.73
C GLU A 38 20.31 -10.57 -0.40
N MET A 39 20.32 -11.40 0.65
CA MET A 39 20.05 -10.94 2.01
C MET A 39 21.34 -10.41 2.64
N ASP A 40 21.64 -9.14 2.40
CA ASP A 40 22.84 -8.51 2.95
C ASP A 40 22.78 -8.34 4.48
N GLU A 41 23.93 -8.01 5.08
CA GLU A 41 24.05 -7.83 6.54
C GLU A 41 23.09 -6.79 7.12
N TYR A 42 22.65 -5.80 6.33
CA TYR A 42 21.68 -4.83 6.79
C TYR A 42 20.25 -5.40 6.77
N SER A 43 19.85 -6.07 5.68
CA SER A 43 18.58 -6.81 5.61
C SER A 43 18.45 -7.83 6.74
N LYS A 44 19.55 -8.52 7.09
CA LYS A 44 19.63 -9.42 8.24
C LYS A 44 19.29 -8.72 9.56
N ARG A 45 19.88 -7.55 9.82
CA ARG A 45 19.59 -6.73 11.01
C ARG A 45 18.14 -6.26 11.04
N CYS A 46 17.59 -5.85 9.90
CA CYS A 46 16.19 -5.46 9.77
C CYS A 46 15.25 -6.61 10.19
N VAL A 47 15.48 -7.83 9.70
CA VAL A 47 14.68 -9.01 10.08
C VAL A 47 14.78 -9.32 11.56
N LEU A 48 15.98 -9.29 12.15
CA LEU A 48 16.16 -9.53 13.59
C LEU A 48 15.44 -8.47 14.45
N SER A 49 15.53 -7.20 14.05
CA SER A 49 14.82 -6.10 14.71
C SER A 49 13.31 -6.31 14.65
N ALA A 50 12.80 -6.75 13.49
CA ALA A 50 11.38 -7.00 13.28
C ALA A 50 10.87 -8.18 14.10
N ILE A 51 11.60 -9.29 14.16
CA ILE A 51 11.22 -10.43 15.00
C ILE A 51 11.13 -10.00 16.46
N THR A 52 12.05 -9.16 16.94
CA THR A 52 12.01 -8.60 18.30
C THR A 52 10.76 -7.74 18.51
N SER A 53 10.46 -6.81 17.59
CA SER A 53 9.27 -5.96 17.72
C SER A 53 7.94 -6.72 17.57
N ILE A 54 7.90 -7.78 16.76
CA ILE A 54 6.75 -8.70 16.66
C ILE A 54 6.59 -9.45 17.98
N ASN A 55 7.68 -9.92 18.59
CA ASN A 55 7.63 -10.57 19.89
C ASN A 55 7.01 -9.65 20.95
N ASP A 56 7.44 -8.38 21.01
CA ASP A 56 6.87 -7.40 21.94
C ASP A 56 5.36 -7.15 21.68
N ALA A 57 4.94 -7.16 20.41
CA ALA A 57 3.54 -7.00 20.03
C ALA A 57 2.69 -8.22 20.46
N LEU A 58 3.24 -9.43 20.35
CA LEU A 58 2.60 -10.67 20.78
C LEU A 58 2.53 -10.76 22.31
N ASP A 59 3.61 -10.43 23.01
CA ASP A 59 3.71 -10.46 24.47
C ASP A 59 2.71 -9.50 25.14
N LYS A 60 2.52 -8.30 24.57
CA LYS A 60 1.49 -7.35 25.02
C LYS A 60 0.07 -7.91 24.97
N GLN A 61 -0.18 -8.92 24.15
CA GLN A 61 -1.46 -9.61 24.03
C GLN A 61 -1.46 -11.01 24.66
N GLY A 62 -0.37 -11.42 25.31
CA GLY A 62 -0.21 -12.75 25.91
C GLY A 62 -0.23 -13.88 24.88
N ILE A 63 0.20 -13.62 23.65
CA ILE A 63 0.23 -14.60 22.55
C ILE A 63 1.65 -15.13 22.40
N THR A 64 1.81 -16.43 22.16
CA THR A 64 3.11 -17.02 21.85
C THR A 64 3.26 -17.25 20.34
N TRP A 65 4.51 -17.37 19.87
CA TRP A 65 4.82 -17.65 18.46
C TRP A 65 4.20 -18.95 17.92
N ASN A 66 3.92 -19.92 18.79
CA ASN A 66 3.30 -21.20 18.43
C ASN A 66 1.78 -21.21 18.59
N HIS A 67 1.15 -20.05 18.79
CA HIS A 67 -0.29 -19.98 19.00
C HIS A 67 -1.05 -20.54 17.78
N PRO A 68 -2.01 -21.46 17.93
CA PRO A 68 -2.66 -22.15 16.79
C PRO A 68 -3.36 -21.23 15.80
N GLN A 69 -3.89 -20.10 16.28
CA GLN A 69 -4.54 -19.10 15.42
C GLN A 69 -3.58 -18.07 14.84
N LEU A 70 -2.29 -18.07 15.22
CA LEU A 70 -1.32 -17.11 14.69
C LEU A 70 -0.89 -17.52 13.28
N ASP A 71 -1.09 -16.60 12.35
CA ASP A 71 -0.86 -16.82 10.93
C ASP A 71 0.64 -16.74 10.58
N GLN A 72 1.29 -17.90 10.56
CA GLN A 72 2.73 -18.04 10.28
C GLN A 72 3.12 -17.56 8.87
N SER A 73 2.21 -17.73 7.91
CA SER A 73 2.43 -17.26 6.52
C SER A 73 2.45 -15.74 6.46
N ASN A 74 1.54 -15.07 7.18
CA ASN A 74 1.51 -13.62 7.28
C ASN A 74 2.79 -13.06 7.96
N ILE A 75 3.31 -13.73 8.99
CA ILE A 75 4.58 -13.34 9.61
C ILE A 75 5.72 -13.44 8.58
N THR A 76 5.81 -14.56 7.87
CA THR A 76 6.84 -14.76 6.82
C THR A 76 6.76 -13.67 5.75
N GLN A 77 5.56 -13.31 5.29
CA GLN A 77 5.34 -12.24 4.31
C GLN A 77 5.80 -10.87 4.85
N ASN A 78 5.44 -10.51 6.08
CA ASN A 78 5.91 -9.26 6.69
C ASN A 78 7.44 -9.22 6.80
N LEU A 79 8.07 -10.31 7.23
CA LEU A 79 9.54 -10.40 7.33
C LEU A 79 10.22 -10.32 5.96
N LEU A 80 9.62 -10.88 4.90
CA LEU A 80 10.09 -10.72 3.52
C LEU A 80 10.01 -9.26 3.07
N GLN A 81 8.88 -8.61 3.30
CA GLN A 81 8.70 -7.19 2.96
C GLN A 81 9.77 -6.34 3.67
N ILE A 82 10.01 -6.57 4.95
CA ILE A 82 11.02 -5.88 5.75
C ILE A 82 12.43 -6.10 5.21
N ALA A 83 12.77 -7.35 4.89
CA ALA A 83 14.09 -7.68 4.39
C ALA A 83 14.35 -7.05 3.00
N SER A 84 13.33 -7.07 2.13
CA SER A 84 13.40 -6.52 0.78
C SER A 84 13.43 -4.99 0.74
N LEU A 85 12.62 -4.33 1.57
CA LEU A 85 12.56 -2.87 1.70
C LEU A 85 13.61 -2.31 2.67
N LYS A 86 14.33 -3.20 3.36
CA LYS A 86 15.39 -2.89 4.32
C LYS A 86 14.90 -1.98 5.45
N LEU A 87 13.69 -2.23 5.95
CA LEU A 87 13.05 -1.40 6.97
C LEU A 87 13.49 -1.81 8.38
N ASN A 88 14.01 -0.88 9.17
CA ASN A 88 14.53 -1.16 10.51
C ASN A 88 13.53 -0.80 11.62
N ALA A 89 13.05 -1.80 12.35
CA ALA A 89 12.11 -1.62 13.46
C ALA A 89 12.76 -1.03 14.72
N ALA A 90 14.10 -1.07 14.80
CA ALA A 90 14.90 -0.52 15.90
C ALA A 90 15.54 0.85 15.56
N ALA A 91 15.20 1.45 14.41
CA ALA A 91 15.63 2.80 14.08
C ALA A 91 15.01 3.83 15.03
N SER A 92 15.60 5.01 15.17
CA SER A 92 15.04 6.11 15.94
C SER A 92 14.98 7.36 15.09
N PRO A 93 13.78 7.78 14.62
CA PRO A 93 12.46 7.14 14.77
C PRO A 93 12.36 5.77 14.07
N ASN A 94 11.48 4.89 14.56
CA ASN A 94 11.23 3.57 13.95
C ASN A 94 10.82 3.72 12.47
N GLU A 95 11.25 2.79 11.61
CA GLU A 95 10.83 2.78 10.20
C GLU A 95 9.53 1.96 9.97
N VAL A 96 9.14 1.10 10.92
CA VAL A 96 8.01 0.18 10.81
C VAL A 96 7.41 -0.13 12.19
N TYR A 97 6.08 -0.30 12.25
CA TYR A 97 5.37 -0.80 13.43
C TYR A 97 4.71 -2.16 13.16
N PHE A 98 4.42 -2.87 14.25
CA PHE A 98 3.67 -4.11 14.25
C PHE A 98 2.50 -4.05 15.23
N GLN A 99 1.34 -4.53 14.79
CA GLN A 99 0.16 -4.69 15.64
C GLN A 99 -0.51 -6.03 15.38
N VAL A 100 -0.90 -6.75 16.44
CA VAL A 100 -1.70 -7.97 16.28
C VAL A 100 -3.15 -7.60 15.99
N ARG A 101 -3.71 -8.17 14.91
CA ARG A 101 -5.09 -7.99 14.46
C ARG A 101 -5.82 -9.32 14.43
N ASN A 102 -7.08 -9.31 14.84
CA ASN A 102 -7.97 -10.45 14.65
C ASN A 102 -8.69 -10.27 13.31
N VAL A 103 -8.52 -11.25 12.43
CA VAL A 103 -9.11 -11.26 11.09
C VAL A 103 -9.93 -12.52 10.92
N LYS A 104 -11.13 -12.36 10.37
CA LYS A 104 -12.01 -13.46 10.03
C LYS A 104 -11.63 -13.94 8.62
N ARG A 105 -11.16 -15.19 8.50
CA ARG A 105 -10.86 -15.83 7.21
C ARG A 105 -11.83 -16.97 6.97
N LYS A 106 -12.22 -17.16 5.71
CA LYS A 106 -12.93 -18.36 5.29
C LYS A 106 -11.89 -19.43 4.97
N VAL A 107 -11.91 -20.54 5.70
CA VAL A 107 -11.10 -21.72 5.42
C VAL A 107 -12.08 -22.85 5.15
N ASN A 108 -12.02 -23.45 3.95
CA ASN A 108 -12.92 -24.52 3.53
C ASN A 108 -14.42 -24.18 3.72
N GLY A 109 -14.80 -22.94 3.37
CA GLY A 109 -16.18 -22.45 3.51
C GLY A 109 -16.63 -22.14 4.94
N LYS A 110 -15.77 -22.36 5.95
CA LYS A 110 -16.05 -22.04 7.36
C LYS A 110 -15.32 -20.78 7.79
N ASP A 111 -16.01 -19.98 8.59
CA ASP A 111 -15.48 -18.77 9.18
C ASP A 111 -14.57 -19.10 10.37
N GLU A 112 -13.26 -18.88 10.23
CA GLU A 112 -12.27 -19.04 11.29
C GLU A 112 -11.62 -17.71 11.65
N TRP A 113 -11.46 -17.47 12.95
CA TRP A 113 -10.71 -16.32 13.44
C TRP A 113 -9.23 -16.65 13.48
N LYS A 114 -8.43 -15.88 12.74
CA LYS A 114 -6.97 -15.92 12.79
C LYS A 114 -6.41 -14.61 13.33
N LYS A 115 -5.24 -14.71 13.93
CA LYS A 115 -4.43 -13.58 14.40
C LYS A 115 -3.36 -13.30 13.35
N GLN A 116 -3.35 -12.08 12.85
CA GLN A 116 -2.36 -11.61 11.87
C GLN A 116 -1.54 -10.48 12.48
N ILE A 117 -0.30 -10.36 12.06
CA ILE A 117 0.53 -9.19 12.31
C ILE A 117 0.25 -8.18 11.20
N GLU A 118 -0.33 -7.04 11.57
CA GLU A 118 -0.38 -5.85 10.73
C GLU A 118 0.98 -5.15 10.82
N MET A 119 1.62 -5.00 9.67
CA MET A 119 2.80 -4.17 9.48
C MET A 119 2.36 -2.84 8.85
N GLY A 120 2.94 -1.73 9.29
CA GLY A 120 2.86 -0.49 8.55
C GLY A 120 4.14 0.33 8.63
N ILE A 121 4.43 1.08 7.57
CA ILE A 121 5.58 1.99 7.51
C ILE A 121 5.28 3.20 8.41
N GLU A 122 6.19 3.51 9.31
CA GLU A 122 6.09 4.64 10.23
C GLU A 122 7.37 5.44 10.34
N GLY A 123 7.36 6.48 11.18
CA GLY A 123 8.50 7.36 11.43
C GLY A 123 9.19 7.78 10.14
N ASP A 124 10.46 7.40 10.02
CA ASP A 124 11.34 7.72 8.89
C ASP A 124 11.39 6.62 7.81
N GLY A 125 10.52 5.61 7.88
CA GLY A 125 10.55 4.49 6.94
C GLY A 125 10.32 4.89 5.49
N ASN A 126 9.46 5.89 5.22
CA ASN A 126 9.28 6.41 3.86
C ASN A 126 10.54 7.12 3.35
N ASP A 127 11.19 7.92 4.19
CA ASP A 127 12.45 8.58 3.87
C ASP A 127 13.56 7.56 3.61
N ALA A 128 13.61 6.49 4.40
CA ALA A 128 14.55 5.41 4.26
C ALA A 128 14.35 4.66 2.93
N ILE A 129 13.09 4.40 2.54
CA ILE A 129 12.74 3.86 1.22
C ILE A 129 13.19 4.81 0.11
N LEU A 130 12.93 6.12 0.24
CA LEU A 130 13.34 7.11 -0.76
C LEU A 130 14.87 7.15 -0.92
N SER A 131 15.60 7.11 0.19
CA SER A 131 17.06 7.13 0.15
C SER A 131 17.66 5.88 -0.47
N ARG A 132 16.99 4.73 -0.37
CA ARG A 132 17.49 3.44 -0.88
C ARG A 132 17.03 3.17 -2.33
N PHE A 133 15.79 3.53 -2.64
CA PHE A 133 15.10 3.13 -3.87
C PHE A 133 14.58 4.33 -4.67
N GLY A 134 14.92 5.57 -4.33
CA GLY A 134 14.52 6.74 -5.11
C GLY A 134 15.14 6.72 -6.51
N ARG A 135 14.33 6.92 -7.55
CA ARG A 135 14.83 6.95 -8.93
C ARG A 135 15.79 8.12 -9.11
N ASN A 136 17.01 7.80 -9.55
CA ASN A 136 18.11 8.76 -9.72
C ASN A 136 18.46 9.56 -8.46
N VAL A 137 18.09 9.09 -7.27
CA VAL A 137 18.48 9.71 -6.00
C VAL A 137 19.91 9.27 -5.66
N ASP A 138 20.76 10.26 -5.40
CA ASP A 138 22.10 10.05 -4.81
C ASP A 138 22.01 10.22 -3.29
N GLN A 139 21.38 11.30 -2.84
CA GLN A 139 21.25 11.60 -1.42
C GLN A 139 19.96 12.38 -1.12
N VAL A 140 19.26 11.96 -0.06
CA VAL A 140 18.19 12.75 0.57
C VAL A 140 18.86 13.67 1.59
N MET A 141 18.83 14.99 1.35
CA MET A 141 19.46 15.95 2.24
C MET A 141 18.58 16.21 3.47
N GLN A 142 19.14 16.87 4.48
CA GLN A 142 18.37 17.32 5.63
C GLN A 142 17.23 18.25 5.18
N HIS A 143 16.00 17.87 5.54
CA HIS A 143 14.82 18.64 5.21
C HIS A 143 14.73 19.92 6.05
N TRP A 144 14.07 20.92 5.49
CA TRP A 144 13.83 22.21 6.16
C TRP A 144 12.44 22.22 6.78
N LEU A 145 12.34 22.80 7.97
CA LEU A 145 11.08 23.03 8.67
C LEU A 145 10.84 24.54 8.69
N VAL A 146 10.24 25.05 7.61
CA VAL A 146 10.03 26.48 7.43
C VAL A 146 8.82 26.91 8.24
N ARG A 147 9.02 27.89 9.12
CA ARG A 147 8.01 28.43 10.03
C ARG A 147 7.39 29.72 9.52
N GLU A 148 6.26 30.11 10.11
CA GLU A 148 5.50 31.31 9.75
C GLU A 148 6.34 32.59 9.74
N GLU A 149 7.26 32.71 10.70
CA GLU A 149 8.11 33.88 10.86
C GLU A 149 9.48 33.73 10.16
N ASP A 150 9.71 32.65 9.41
CA ASP A 150 10.96 32.48 8.68
C ASP A 150 10.96 33.29 7.37
N GLY A 151 12.14 33.79 6.98
CA GLY A 151 12.34 34.31 5.62
C GLY A 151 12.40 33.14 4.64
N PHE A 152 11.46 33.04 3.70
CA PHE A 152 11.47 31.98 2.70
C PHE A 152 11.11 32.51 1.31
N THR A 153 11.89 32.11 0.30
CA THR A 153 11.57 32.35 -1.10
C THR A 153 11.41 31.02 -1.82
N TYR A 154 10.32 30.89 -2.58
CA TYR A 154 10.07 29.72 -3.40
C TYR A 154 11.09 29.58 -4.53
N PRO A 155 11.31 28.35 -5.04
CA PRO A 155 12.09 28.17 -6.25
C PRO A 155 11.42 28.89 -7.43
N GLY A 156 12.24 29.53 -8.26
CA GLY A 156 11.80 30.11 -9.52
C GLY A 156 12.07 29.15 -10.67
N PHE A 157 11.17 29.08 -11.64
CA PHE A 157 11.40 28.34 -12.89
C PHE A 157 11.20 29.29 -14.06
N ASN A 158 12.18 29.36 -14.96
CA ASN A 158 12.07 30.12 -16.21
C ASN A 158 11.78 29.21 -17.43
N GLY A 159 11.51 27.92 -17.19
CA GLY A 159 11.27 26.90 -18.22
C GLY A 159 12.49 26.05 -18.58
N LEU A 160 13.70 26.49 -18.23
CA LEU A 160 14.96 25.76 -18.50
C LEU A 160 15.78 25.55 -17.23
N GLU A 161 15.87 26.57 -16.38
CA GLU A 161 16.66 26.57 -15.16
C GLU A 161 15.76 26.83 -13.95
N MET A 162 16.15 26.22 -12.84
CA MET A 162 15.51 26.36 -11.54
C MET A 162 16.41 27.19 -10.63
N THR A 163 15.89 28.32 -10.14
CA THR A 163 16.53 29.08 -9.07
C THR A 163 16.18 28.45 -7.73
N PRO A 164 17.15 27.97 -6.93
CA PRO A 164 16.89 27.33 -5.65
C PRO A 164 16.09 28.20 -4.69
N PRO A 165 15.27 27.60 -3.79
CA PRO A 165 14.64 28.35 -2.72
C PRO A 165 15.69 28.87 -1.72
N THR A 166 15.36 29.96 -1.02
CA THR A 166 16.15 30.46 0.10
C THR A 166 15.39 30.33 1.41
N TRP A 167 16.10 30.07 2.51
CA TRP A 167 15.52 29.94 3.84
C TRP A 167 16.39 30.64 4.88
N GLN A 168 15.76 31.47 5.70
CA GLN A 168 16.34 32.22 6.80
C GLN A 168 15.55 31.91 8.08
N PRO A 169 16.01 30.93 8.88
CA PRO A 169 15.28 30.48 10.06
C PRO A 169 15.31 31.54 11.17
N THR A 170 14.14 31.84 11.72
CA THR A 170 13.97 32.66 12.94
C THR A 170 13.67 31.80 14.17
N GLY A 171 13.16 30.58 13.95
CA GLY A 171 12.84 29.61 15.01
C GLY A 171 11.52 29.88 15.72
N LYS A 172 10.69 30.79 15.21
CA LYS A 172 9.40 31.19 15.79
C LYS A 172 8.22 30.79 14.89
N GLY A 173 7.04 30.65 15.48
CA GLY A 173 5.81 30.26 14.77
C GLY A 173 5.70 28.75 14.49
N GLU A 174 4.54 28.35 13.96
CA GLU A 174 4.27 26.97 13.55
C GLU A 174 5.00 26.61 12.25
N VAL A 175 5.25 25.31 12.00
CA VAL A 175 5.83 24.88 10.72
C VAL A 175 4.75 24.90 9.66
N ILE A 176 4.90 25.78 8.68
CA ILE A 176 3.95 25.91 7.56
C ILE A 176 4.42 25.18 6.31
N ARG A 177 5.72 24.88 6.17
CA ARG A 177 6.26 24.15 5.02
C ARG A 177 7.36 23.19 5.41
N VAL A 178 7.44 22.13 4.62
CA VAL A 178 8.58 21.22 4.64
C VAL A 178 9.22 21.23 3.26
N VAL A 179 10.54 21.38 3.20
CA VAL A 179 11.32 21.37 1.96
C VAL A 179 12.32 20.22 1.99
N TYR A 180 12.33 19.40 0.94
CA TYR A 180 13.28 18.31 0.73
C TYR A 180 14.21 18.66 -0.42
N PRO A 181 15.48 18.98 -0.14
CA PRO A 181 16.53 18.97 -1.15
C PRO A 181 16.92 17.52 -1.43
N ILE A 182 16.82 17.09 -2.68
CA ILE A 182 17.17 15.75 -3.15
C ILE A 182 18.30 15.89 -4.16
N LYS A 183 19.49 15.44 -3.79
CA LYS A 183 20.61 15.38 -4.70
C LYS A 183 20.44 14.20 -5.64
N LYS A 184 20.50 14.47 -6.94
CA LYS A 184 20.43 13.47 -8.00
C LYS A 184 21.81 12.94 -8.37
N LYS A 185 21.84 11.79 -9.02
CA LYS A 185 23.07 11.16 -9.50
C LYS A 185 23.83 11.98 -10.55
N ASP A 186 23.16 12.88 -11.26
CA ASP A 186 23.77 13.83 -12.20
C ASP A 186 24.34 15.09 -11.51
N GLY A 187 24.22 15.19 -10.19
CA GLY A 187 24.70 16.31 -9.38
C GLY A 187 23.69 17.44 -9.19
N THR A 188 22.53 17.41 -9.87
CA THR A 188 21.46 18.40 -9.67
C THR A 188 20.77 18.22 -8.33
N ILE A 189 20.11 19.28 -7.85
CA ILE A 189 19.34 19.25 -6.60
C ILE A 189 17.91 19.66 -6.89
N ASP A 190 16.99 18.72 -6.69
CA ASP A 190 15.56 18.97 -6.75
C ASP A 190 15.05 19.41 -5.39
N PHE A 191 14.17 20.42 -5.36
CA PHE A 191 13.52 20.88 -4.15
C PHE A 191 12.04 20.52 -4.19
N HIS A 192 11.63 19.59 -3.33
CA HIS A 192 10.23 19.22 -3.17
C HIS A 192 9.65 19.88 -1.94
N ILE A 193 8.50 20.54 -2.09
CA ILE A 193 7.86 21.32 -1.03
C ILE A 193 6.47 20.75 -0.75
N ALA A 194 6.10 20.69 0.53
CA ALA A 194 4.72 20.49 0.96
C ALA A 194 4.31 21.61 1.91
N GLU A 195 3.08 22.09 1.69
CA GLU A 195 2.41 23.08 2.53
C GLU A 195 1.66 22.39 3.66
N ARG A 196 1.52 23.08 4.79
CA ARG A 196 0.76 22.60 5.96
C ARG A 196 -0.71 22.37 5.61
N GLU A 197 -1.30 23.25 4.81
CA GLU A 197 -2.71 23.18 4.41
C GLU A 197 -3.03 21.90 3.62
N ASP A 198 -2.07 21.37 2.87
CA ASP A 198 -2.26 20.13 2.10
C ASP A 198 -2.52 18.91 2.97
N VAL A 199 -2.14 18.95 4.25
CA VAL A 199 -2.36 17.88 5.22
C VAL A 199 -3.85 17.68 5.52
N VAL A 200 -4.73 18.62 5.15
CA VAL A 200 -6.19 18.45 5.25
C VAL A 200 -6.67 17.18 4.54
N LYS A 201 -6.04 16.79 3.42
CA LYS A 201 -6.35 15.55 2.69
C LYS A 201 -6.09 14.31 3.55
N ASN A 202 -5.01 14.32 4.33
CA ASN A 202 -4.67 13.25 5.26
C ASN A 202 -5.64 13.19 6.45
N LEU A 203 -6.07 14.35 6.98
CA LEU A 203 -7.07 14.42 8.05
C LEU A 203 -8.42 13.87 7.59
N ILE A 204 -8.86 14.23 6.38
CA ILE A 204 -10.09 13.71 5.78
C ILE A 204 -10.03 12.18 5.67
N ALA A 205 -8.91 11.63 5.19
CA ALA A 205 -8.74 10.17 5.10
C ALA A 205 -8.78 9.50 6.49
N HIS A 206 -8.15 10.13 7.50
CA HIS A 206 -8.19 9.67 8.89
C HIS A 206 -9.63 9.63 9.45
N ILE A 207 -10.38 10.72 9.29
CA ILE A 207 -11.77 10.82 9.75
C ILE A 207 -12.64 9.80 9.00
N ASN A 208 -12.50 9.68 7.68
CA ASN A 208 -13.27 8.73 6.87
C ASN A 208 -13.08 7.28 7.34
N ASN A 209 -11.84 6.89 7.66
CA ASN A 209 -11.54 5.56 8.20
C ASN A 209 -12.22 5.33 9.56
N ASN A 210 -12.21 6.33 10.45
CA ASN A 210 -12.89 6.22 11.74
C ASN A 210 -14.41 6.17 11.61
N LEU A 211 -14.96 6.89 10.63
CA LEU A 211 -16.39 6.87 10.31
C LEU A 211 -16.84 5.56 9.65
N MET A 212 -15.94 4.69 9.20
CA MET A 212 -16.31 3.48 8.42
C MET A 212 -17.35 2.61 9.13
N ASN A 213 -17.21 2.42 10.45
CA ASN A 213 -18.13 1.61 11.26
C ASN A 213 -19.18 2.43 12.02
N GLU A 214 -19.14 3.76 11.93
CA GLU A 214 -20.06 4.66 12.62
C GLU A 214 -21.48 4.59 12.00
N THR A 215 -22.49 4.49 12.85
CA THR A 215 -23.91 4.43 12.45
C THR A 215 -24.73 5.62 12.96
N PHE A 216 -24.15 6.48 13.82
CA PHE A 216 -24.80 7.65 14.41
C PHE A 216 -26.12 7.31 15.12
N GLY A 217 -26.22 6.11 15.69
CA GLY A 217 -27.43 5.59 16.33
C GLY A 217 -28.59 5.26 15.38
N ILE A 218 -28.38 5.31 14.06
CA ILE A 218 -29.43 5.04 13.04
C ILE A 218 -29.68 3.54 12.89
N ALA A 219 -28.65 2.71 13.09
CA ALA A 219 -28.70 1.27 13.02
C ALA A 219 -27.89 0.65 14.16
N LYS A 220 -28.23 -0.59 14.55
CA LYS A 220 -27.51 -1.35 15.60
C LYS A 220 -26.03 -1.52 15.27
N ASP A 221 -25.74 -1.84 14.01
CA ASP A 221 -24.39 -1.93 13.45
C ASP A 221 -24.45 -1.76 11.93
N ARG A 222 -23.29 -1.64 11.27
CA ARG A 222 -23.18 -1.47 9.82
C ARG A 222 -23.75 -2.63 8.99
N TYR A 223 -23.85 -3.84 9.58
CA TYR A 223 -24.25 -5.06 8.88
C TYR A 223 -25.77 -5.23 8.89
N ASN A 224 -26.44 -4.73 9.93
CA ASN A 224 -27.88 -4.80 10.12
C ASN A 224 -28.64 -3.56 9.58
N ALA A 225 -27.95 -2.64 8.92
CA ALA A 225 -28.58 -1.42 8.38
C ALA A 225 -29.41 -1.73 7.11
N THR A 226 -30.66 -1.26 7.08
CA THR A 226 -31.51 -1.32 5.87
C THR A 226 -30.95 -0.39 4.77
N PRO A 227 -31.33 -0.58 3.49
CA PRO A 227 -30.87 0.28 2.40
C PRO A 227 -31.10 1.78 2.66
N ASP A 228 -32.24 2.15 3.23
CA ASP A 228 -32.56 3.55 3.56
C ASP A 228 -31.75 4.08 4.75
N GLN A 229 -31.48 3.24 5.76
CA GLN A 229 -30.58 3.59 6.85
C GLN A 229 -29.15 3.80 6.33
N LYS A 230 -28.66 2.95 5.42
CA LYS A 230 -27.34 3.10 4.79
C LYS A 230 -27.22 4.44 4.05
N LYS A 231 -28.25 4.86 3.31
CA LYS A 231 -28.28 6.18 2.64
C LYS A 231 -28.19 7.33 3.65
N LYS A 232 -28.97 7.27 4.74
CA LYS A 232 -28.93 8.30 5.80
C LYS A 232 -27.57 8.35 6.50
N ILE A 233 -26.97 7.19 6.79
CA ILE A 233 -25.63 7.09 7.38
C ILE A 233 -24.59 7.69 6.42
N ALA A 234 -24.64 7.34 5.13
CA ALA A 234 -23.72 7.88 4.12
C ALA A 234 -23.84 9.41 3.99
N ALA A 235 -25.06 9.94 4.00
CA ALA A 235 -25.30 11.39 3.97
C ALA A 235 -24.65 12.11 5.17
N LYS A 236 -24.82 11.57 6.40
CA LYS A 236 -24.17 12.11 7.60
C LYS A 236 -22.64 12.04 7.53
N LYS A 237 -22.08 10.94 7.03
CA LYS A 237 -20.63 10.83 6.80
C LYS A 237 -20.16 11.92 5.86
N GLN A 238 -20.87 12.12 4.74
CA GLN A 238 -20.52 13.12 3.75
C GLN A 238 -20.61 14.55 4.31
N GLU A 239 -21.60 14.85 5.15
CA GLU A 239 -21.73 16.13 5.83
C GLU A 239 -20.50 16.44 6.69
N ILE A 240 -20.06 15.47 7.51
CA ILE A 240 -18.85 15.61 8.34
C ILE A 240 -17.61 15.83 7.46
N LEU A 241 -17.44 15.04 6.40
CA LEU A 241 -16.28 15.17 5.50
C LEU A 241 -16.28 16.51 4.73
N ASN A 242 -17.46 17.00 4.33
CA ASN A 242 -17.61 18.29 3.66
C ASN A 242 -17.31 19.45 4.63
N LYS A 243 -17.70 19.33 5.90
CA LYS A 243 -17.35 20.29 6.96
C LYS A 243 -15.83 20.43 7.12
N VAL A 244 -15.11 19.30 7.17
CA VAL A 244 -13.64 19.30 7.25
C VAL A 244 -13.01 19.96 6.02
N LYS A 245 -13.53 19.66 4.82
CA LYS A 245 -13.04 20.24 3.57
C LYS A 245 -13.23 21.76 3.53
N SER A 246 -14.35 22.28 4.01
CA SER A 246 -14.66 23.71 3.93
C SER A 246 -13.94 24.55 4.99
N GLN A 247 -13.75 24.00 6.20
CA GLN A 247 -13.09 24.72 7.29
C GLN A 247 -11.56 24.72 7.19
N GLY A 248 -10.97 23.73 6.52
CA GLY A 248 -9.51 23.58 6.42
C GLY A 248 -8.87 22.91 7.65
N LEU A 249 -7.56 22.70 7.61
CA LEU A 249 -6.87 21.85 8.60
C LEU A 249 -7.02 22.33 10.04
N MET A 250 -6.51 23.52 10.37
CA MET A 250 -6.41 23.97 11.77
C MET A 250 -7.79 24.16 12.41
N LYS A 251 -8.73 24.79 11.69
CA LYS A 251 -10.12 24.95 12.18
C LYS A 251 -10.80 23.61 12.43
N SER A 252 -10.54 22.60 11.59
CA SER A 252 -11.09 21.25 11.80
C SER A 252 -10.48 20.53 13.01
N LEU A 253 -9.21 20.79 13.33
CA LEU A 253 -8.55 20.22 14.50
C LEU A 253 -9.01 20.88 15.81
N ASP A 254 -9.39 22.15 15.76
CA ASP A 254 -9.89 22.88 16.93
C ASP A 254 -11.42 22.72 17.13
N ASP A 255 -12.14 22.11 16.17
CA ASP A 255 -13.58 21.87 16.26
C ASP A 255 -13.92 20.71 17.20
N SER A 256 -14.53 21.04 18.34
CA SER A 256 -14.94 20.08 19.37
C SER A 256 -15.90 18.98 18.88
N GLU A 257 -16.74 19.24 17.86
CA GLU A 257 -17.66 18.23 17.33
C GLU A 257 -16.92 17.14 16.56
N LEU A 258 -15.79 17.50 15.93
CA LEU A 258 -14.97 16.58 15.15
C LEU A 258 -14.03 15.76 16.04
N HIS A 259 -13.80 16.18 17.29
CA HIS A 259 -12.87 15.50 18.21
C HIS A 259 -13.24 14.04 18.46
N THR A 260 -14.53 13.69 18.41
CA THR A 260 -15.02 12.31 18.52
C THR A 260 -14.45 11.39 17.42
N TYR A 261 -14.16 11.95 16.24
CA TYR A 261 -13.69 11.21 15.06
C TYR A 261 -12.19 11.42 14.77
N ILE A 262 -11.49 12.20 15.60
CA ILE A 262 -10.09 12.53 15.43
C ILE A 262 -9.29 11.93 16.59
N SER A 263 -8.22 11.19 16.27
CA SER A 263 -7.43 10.53 17.31
C SER A 263 -6.59 11.55 18.11
N PRO A 264 -6.25 11.26 19.38
CA PRO A 264 -5.47 12.17 20.23
C PRO A 264 -4.17 12.68 19.58
N ALA A 265 -3.48 11.84 18.80
CA ALA A 265 -2.24 12.23 18.12
C ALA A 265 -2.36 13.45 17.17
N TRP A 266 -3.57 13.74 16.67
CA TRP A 266 -3.87 14.94 15.88
C TRP A 266 -4.40 16.11 16.71
N ARG A 267 -4.91 15.85 17.92
CA ARG A 267 -5.56 16.84 18.79
C ARG A 267 -4.60 17.45 19.80
N ASP A 268 -3.82 16.61 20.47
CA ASP A 268 -2.99 17.05 21.58
C ASP A 268 -1.87 17.96 21.07
N PRO A 269 -1.71 19.18 21.60
CA PRO A 269 -0.79 20.17 21.05
C PRO A 269 0.64 19.67 20.86
N GLN A 270 1.13 18.84 21.79
CA GLN A 270 2.48 18.28 21.75
C GLN A 270 2.68 17.28 20.60
N SER A 271 1.69 16.42 20.32
CA SER A 271 1.80 15.40 19.26
C SER A 271 1.29 15.89 17.90
N ARG A 272 0.36 16.85 17.89
CA ARG A 272 -0.26 17.41 16.69
C ARG A 272 0.76 17.96 15.71
N GLU A 273 1.74 18.71 16.20
CA GLU A 273 2.77 19.30 15.32
C GLU A 273 3.65 18.23 14.67
N SER A 274 4.10 17.25 15.46
CA SER A 274 4.87 16.11 14.95
C SER A 274 4.07 15.30 13.93
N MET A 275 2.76 15.14 14.16
CA MET A 275 1.85 14.47 13.24
C MET A 275 1.72 15.22 11.91
N ILE A 276 1.53 16.53 11.95
CA ILE A 276 1.38 17.38 10.75
C ILE A 276 2.68 17.38 9.94
N ILE A 277 3.83 17.59 10.59
CA ILE A 277 5.15 17.52 9.94
C ILE A 277 5.35 16.17 9.26
N ARG A 278 5.05 15.07 9.95
CA ARG A 278 5.14 13.72 9.38
C ARG A 278 4.26 13.55 8.14
N LYS A 279 3.04 14.10 8.14
CA LYS A 279 2.17 14.03 6.95
C LYS A 279 2.69 14.89 5.80
N MET A 280 3.24 16.07 6.07
CA MET A 280 3.91 16.89 5.05
C MET A 280 5.09 16.13 4.41
N ARG A 281 5.97 15.55 5.23
CA ARG A 281 7.11 14.72 4.78
C ARG A 281 6.64 13.56 3.90
N ASN A 282 5.64 12.80 4.36
CA ASN A 282 5.09 11.68 3.59
C ASN A 282 4.46 12.11 2.26
N ASN A 283 3.76 13.25 2.23
CA ASN A 283 3.15 13.77 1.02
C ASN A 283 4.20 14.17 -0.04
N ILE A 284 5.40 14.59 0.39
CA ILE A 284 6.55 14.81 -0.51
C ILE A 284 7.08 13.47 -0.99
N VAL A 285 7.50 12.62 -0.06
CA VAL A 285 8.21 11.38 -0.37
C VAL A 285 7.40 10.49 -1.30
N LYS A 286 6.07 10.40 -1.11
CA LYS A 286 5.18 9.61 -1.96
C LYS A 286 5.20 10.04 -3.43
N LYS A 287 5.37 11.33 -3.73
CA LYS A 287 5.37 11.86 -5.10
C LYS A 287 6.66 11.55 -5.87
N ILE A 288 7.75 11.29 -5.16
CA ILE A 288 9.04 11.02 -5.81
C ILE A 288 9.03 9.58 -6.32
N PRO A 289 9.32 9.32 -7.61
CA PRO A 289 9.32 7.98 -8.16
C PRO A 289 10.40 7.11 -7.53
N LYS A 290 10.07 5.83 -7.33
CA LYS A 290 11.03 4.82 -6.87
C LYS A 290 11.41 3.93 -8.04
N ASP A 291 12.61 3.40 -7.95
CA ASP A 291 13.16 2.38 -8.82
C ASP A 291 13.76 1.29 -7.94
N PHE A 292 13.05 0.17 -7.85
CA PHE A 292 13.44 -0.95 -7.01
C PHE A 292 14.40 -1.92 -7.71
N GLY A 293 14.59 -1.79 -9.03
CA GLY A 293 15.41 -2.72 -9.83
C GLY A 293 14.94 -4.18 -9.88
N ASN A 294 13.90 -4.55 -9.10
CA ASN A 294 13.40 -5.91 -8.98
C ASN A 294 11.87 -5.89 -8.73
N ALA A 295 11.13 -6.70 -9.49
CA ALA A 295 9.66 -6.76 -9.44
C ALA A 295 9.11 -7.26 -8.10
N PHE A 296 9.83 -8.15 -7.41
CA PHE A 296 9.46 -8.64 -6.08
C PHE A 296 9.50 -7.52 -5.04
N VAL A 297 10.55 -6.68 -5.07
CA VAL A 297 10.67 -5.53 -4.15
C VAL A 297 9.59 -4.48 -4.45
N SER A 298 9.30 -4.22 -5.74
CA SER A 298 8.21 -3.32 -6.13
C SER A 298 6.86 -3.82 -5.61
N THR A 299 6.58 -5.12 -5.78
CA THR A 299 5.36 -5.74 -5.28
C THR A 299 5.23 -5.59 -3.76
N ASN A 300 6.30 -5.87 -3.02
CA ASN A 300 6.32 -5.73 -1.56
C ASN A 300 6.09 -4.27 -1.12
N TYR A 301 6.63 -3.30 -1.85
CA TYR A 301 6.37 -1.89 -1.59
C TYR A 301 4.90 -1.52 -1.82
N ASP A 302 4.32 -1.99 -2.93
CA ASP A 302 2.92 -1.72 -3.27
C ASP A 302 1.98 -2.33 -2.22
N GLU A 303 2.21 -3.58 -1.80
CA GLU A 303 1.46 -4.23 -0.72
C GLU A 303 1.59 -3.51 0.63
N ALA A 304 2.76 -2.94 0.93
CA ALA A 304 3.00 -2.22 2.18
C ALA A 304 2.39 -0.81 2.20
N THR A 305 2.09 -0.22 1.04
CA THR A 305 1.64 1.17 0.92
C THR A 305 0.21 1.33 0.39
N ASP A 306 -0.33 0.33 -0.30
CA ASP A 306 -1.65 0.32 -0.91
C ASP A 306 -2.50 -0.87 -0.40
N GLU A 307 -3.55 -0.52 0.34
CA GLU A 307 -4.52 -1.48 0.87
C GLU A 307 -5.26 -2.26 -0.24
N THR A 308 -5.53 -1.64 -1.38
CA THR A 308 -6.27 -2.26 -2.47
C THR A 308 -5.43 -3.35 -3.14
N GLN A 309 -4.15 -3.08 -3.36
CA GLN A 309 -3.19 -4.06 -3.88
C GLN A 309 -3.00 -5.21 -2.90
N ARG A 310 -2.88 -4.90 -1.60
CA ARG A 310 -2.81 -5.90 -0.54
C ARG A 310 -4.02 -6.83 -0.54
N GLN A 311 -5.23 -6.28 -0.65
CA GLN A 311 -6.47 -7.07 -0.64
C GLN A 311 -6.60 -7.92 -1.92
N ALA A 312 -6.33 -7.34 -3.09
CA ALA A 312 -6.38 -8.06 -4.36
C ALA A 312 -5.41 -9.25 -4.38
N ARG A 313 -4.18 -9.08 -3.90
CA ARG A 313 -3.20 -10.18 -3.82
C ARG A 313 -3.54 -11.22 -2.78
N LYS A 314 -4.13 -10.83 -1.66
CA LYS A 314 -4.63 -11.78 -0.67
C LYS A 314 -5.74 -12.65 -1.27
N GLU A 315 -6.64 -12.06 -2.04
CA GLU A 315 -7.68 -12.80 -2.78
C GLU A 315 -7.06 -13.72 -3.83
N ILE A 316 -6.09 -13.25 -4.62
CA ILE A 316 -5.39 -14.08 -5.59
C ILE A 316 -4.71 -15.26 -4.89
N ASN A 317 -3.97 -15.05 -3.79
CA ASN A 317 -3.28 -16.12 -3.07
C ASN A 317 -4.23 -17.11 -2.40
N ASP A 318 -5.35 -16.65 -1.86
CA ASP A 318 -6.35 -17.52 -1.23
C ASP A 318 -7.12 -18.36 -2.28
N ASN A 319 -7.20 -17.88 -3.54
CA ASN A 319 -7.84 -18.59 -4.67
C ASN A 319 -6.82 -19.26 -5.63
N ALA A 320 -5.52 -19.04 -5.47
CA ALA A 320 -4.50 -19.62 -6.33
C ALA A 320 -4.49 -21.14 -6.13
N ASN A 321 -4.65 -21.89 -7.22
CA ASN A 321 -4.74 -23.36 -7.25
C ASN A 321 -5.98 -23.95 -6.55
N SER A 322 -7.07 -23.20 -6.37
CA SER A 322 -8.33 -23.78 -5.87
C SER A 322 -9.15 -24.48 -6.96
N GLU A 323 -8.85 -24.21 -8.23
CA GLU A 323 -9.49 -24.85 -9.39
C GLU A 323 -8.44 -25.70 -10.11
N VAL A 324 -8.74 -26.99 -10.29
CA VAL A 324 -7.97 -27.88 -11.16
C VAL A 324 -8.35 -27.50 -12.59
N LEU A 325 -7.41 -26.96 -13.35
CA LEU A 325 -7.56 -26.83 -14.79
C LEU A 325 -7.51 -28.25 -15.37
N ASP A 326 -8.69 -28.82 -15.59
CA ASP A 326 -8.85 -30.11 -16.27
C ASP A 326 -8.60 -29.88 -17.76
N PHE A 327 -7.32 -29.94 -18.15
CA PHE A 327 -7.00 -30.13 -19.54
C PHE A 327 -7.24 -31.60 -19.81
N ASP A 328 -8.33 -31.91 -20.54
CA ASP A 328 -8.52 -33.22 -21.15
C ASP A 328 -7.24 -33.55 -21.92
N GLN A 329 -6.34 -34.33 -21.32
CA GLN A 329 -5.17 -34.81 -22.04
C GLN A 329 -5.71 -35.75 -23.10
N PRO A 330 -5.52 -35.46 -24.40
CA PRO A 330 -5.94 -36.41 -25.42
C PRO A 330 -5.19 -37.72 -25.16
N GLU A 331 -5.93 -38.80 -24.96
CA GLU A 331 -5.37 -40.14 -24.81
C GLU A 331 -4.51 -40.44 -26.04
N ARG A 332 -3.18 -40.41 -25.87
CA ARG A 332 -2.25 -40.82 -26.92
C ARG A 332 -2.41 -42.31 -27.12
N LYS A 333 -3.02 -42.72 -28.24
CA LYS A 333 -3.07 -44.12 -28.64
C LYS A 333 -1.68 -44.50 -29.17
N VAL A 334 -1.11 -45.52 -28.54
CA VAL A 334 0.16 -46.13 -28.96
C VAL A 334 -0.19 -47.39 -29.75
N ASP A 335 0.26 -47.47 -31.00
CA ASP A 335 0.14 -48.70 -31.78
C ASP A 335 1.06 -49.78 -31.16
N GLN A 336 0.45 -50.88 -30.70
CA GLN A 336 1.14 -51.94 -29.97
C GLN A 336 2.03 -52.83 -30.86
N GLU A 337 1.95 -52.74 -32.19
CA GLU A 337 2.71 -53.58 -33.11
C GLU A 337 3.96 -52.88 -33.68
N THR A 338 3.92 -51.55 -33.84
CA THR A 338 5.02 -50.75 -34.43
C THR A 338 5.70 -49.80 -33.45
N GLY A 339 5.07 -49.50 -32.31
CA GLY A 339 5.62 -48.61 -31.27
C GLY A 339 5.62 -47.13 -31.64
N GLU A 340 4.95 -46.74 -32.73
CA GLU A 340 4.77 -45.34 -33.11
C GLU A 340 3.59 -44.71 -32.34
N ILE A 341 3.75 -43.44 -31.99
CA ILE A 341 2.73 -42.61 -31.34
C ILE A 341 1.97 -41.91 -32.46
N GLU A 342 0.68 -42.19 -32.63
CA GLU A 342 -0.16 -41.41 -33.54
C GLU A 342 -0.41 -40.03 -32.92
N ASP A 343 0.15 -38.99 -33.53
CA ASP A 343 -0.16 -37.61 -33.16
C ASP A 343 -1.63 -37.33 -33.50
N ALA A 344 -2.40 -36.88 -32.50
CA ALA A 344 -3.79 -36.49 -32.71
C ALA A 344 -3.87 -35.36 -33.75
N GLU A 345 -4.72 -35.53 -34.77
CA GLU A 345 -5.02 -34.46 -35.72
C GLU A 345 -5.52 -33.22 -34.96
N TYR A 346 -4.90 -32.08 -35.25
CA TYR A 346 -5.31 -30.79 -34.72
C TYR A 346 -6.68 -30.41 -35.29
N SER A 347 -7.74 -30.53 -34.49
CA SER A 347 -9.01 -29.88 -34.78
C SER A 347 -9.01 -28.49 -34.15
N GLU A 348 -9.16 -27.44 -34.95
CA GLU A 348 -9.45 -26.10 -34.44
C GLU A 348 -10.69 -26.17 -33.54
N VAL A 349 -10.55 -25.71 -32.29
CA VAL A 349 -11.68 -25.52 -31.39
C VAL A 349 -12.51 -24.37 -31.97
N GLN A 350 -13.73 -24.67 -32.43
CA GLN A 350 -14.69 -23.61 -32.76
C GLN A 350 -15.01 -22.87 -31.47
N GLU A 351 -14.75 -21.56 -31.44
CA GLU A 351 -15.19 -20.68 -30.36
C GLU A 351 -16.71 -20.81 -30.21
N ASP A 352 -17.15 -21.38 -29.10
CA ASP A 352 -18.55 -21.40 -28.71
C ASP A 352 -18.88 -20.00 -28.17
N THR A 353 -19.23 -19.08 -29.08
CA THR A 353 -19.81 -17.78 -28.72
C THR A 353 -21.25 -18.01 -28.24
N SER A 354 -21.40 -18.50 -27.01
CA SER A 354 -22.68 -18.42 -26.31
C SER A 354 -22.85 -17.00 -25.77
N GLU A 355 -23.25 -16.08 -26.64
CA GLU A 355 -23.83 -14.81 -26.22
C GLU A 355 -25.14 -15.11 -25.48
N GLN A 356 -25.16 -14.92 -24.17
CA GLN A 356 -26.42 -14.78 -23.44
C GLN A 356 -27.00 -13.39 -23.77
N GLN A 357 -27.90 -13.35 -24.76
CA GLN A 357 -28.72 -12.17 -25.02
C GLN A 357 -29.62 -11.86 -23.81
N PRO A 358 -29.69 -10.59 -23.35
CA PRO A 358 -30.76 -10.13 -22.50
C PRO A 358 -32.02 -9.90 -23.32
N ASP A 359 -33.12 -10.44 -22.82
CA ASP A 359 -34.48 -10.31 -23.34
C ASP A 359 -34.91 -8.82 -23.34
N VAL A 360 -35.04 -8.20 -24.52
CA VAL A 360 -35.64 -6.86 -24.69
C VAL A 360 -36.51 -6.84 -25.95
N ASP A 361 -37.79 -7.11 -25.71
CA ASP A 361 -39.02 -6.59 -26.33
C ASP A 361 -38.90 -5.85 -27.69
N ASP A 362 -39.48 -6.48 -28.71
CA ASP A 362 -39.74 -5.95 -30.05
C ASP A 362 -40.76 -4.79 -30.02
N ASN A 363 -40.33 -3.54 -30.22
CA ASN A 363 -41.05 -2.59 -31.07
C ASN A 363 -40.31 -1.25 -31.26
N LYS A 364 -39.74 -1.04 -32.45
CA LYS A 364 -40.05 0.08 -33.35
C LYS A 364 -39.06 0.14 -34.52
N LYS A 365 -39.59 -0.09 -35.72
CA LYS A 365 -38.99 0.33 -36.99
C LYS A 365 -38.76 1.85 -36.98
N GLY A 366 -37.57 2.27 -37.40
CA GLY A 366 -37.25 3.66 -37.73
C GLY A 366 -35.85 3.75 -38.34
N ASP A 367 -35.80 4.21 -39.59
CA ASP A 367 -34.60 4.37 -40.43
C ASP A 367 -33.41 5.01 -39.70
N GLN A 368 -32.22 4.41 -39.87
CA GLN A 368 -30.94 5.06 -39.61
C GLN A 368 -30.35 5.54 -40.95
N PRO A 369 -29.96 6.83 -41.08
CA PRO A 369 -29.43 7.37 -42.32
C PRO A 369 -27.97 6.94 -42.53
N ASP A 370 -27.57 6.88 -43.81
CA ASP A 370 -26.23 6.51 -44.27
C ASP A 370 -25.17 7.47 -43.69
N VAL A 371 -24.20 6.89 -42.99
CA VAL A 371 -23.11 7.57 -42.26
C VAL A 371 -22.25 8.42 -43.18
N ASN A 372 -22.17 8.09 -44.47
CA ASN A 372 -21.42 8.89 -45.44
C ASN A 372 -22.09 10.24 -45.77
N GLN A 373 -23.41 10.36 -45.58
CA GLN A 373 -24.15 11.60 -45.81
C GLN A 373 -24.00 12.59 -44.63
N VAL A 374 -23.77 12.07 -43.42
CA VAL A 374 -23.56 12.88 -42.21
C VAL A 374 -22.17 13.54 -42.20
N ILE A 375 -21.17 12.89 -42.81
CA ILE A 375 -19.79 13.39 -42.88
C ILE A 375 -19.68 14.54 -43.91
N GLU A 376 -20.34 14.43 -45.07
CA GLU A 376 -20.37 15.52 -46.07
C GLU A 376 -21.12 16.79 -45.59
N ASP A 377 -22.12 16.62 -44.72
CA ASP A 377 -22.88 17.75 -44.14
C ASP A 377 -22.13 18.45 -42.99
N MET A 378 -21.16 17.78 -42.35
CA MET A 378 -20.30 18.39 -41.33
C MET A 378 -19.19 19.25 -41.96
N GLU A 379 -18.57 18.79 -43.05
CA GLU A 379 -17.50 19.56 -43.73
C GLU A 379 -18.01 20.83 -44.44
N LYS A 380 -19.28 20.85 -44.87
CA LYS A 380 -19.93 22.07 -45.41
C LYS A 380 -20.32 23.10 -44.36
N LYS A 381 -20.43 22.72 -43.08
CA LYS A 381 -20.76 23.66 -41.99
C LYS A 381 -19.55 24.39 -41.42
N GLU A 382 -18.35 23.81 -41.49
CA GLU A 382 -17.12 24.48 -41.04
C GLU A 382 -16.62 25.56 -42.00
N THR A 383 -16.94 25.46 -43.30
CA THR A 383 -16.56 26.48 -44.29
C THR A 383 -17.47 27.72 -44.31
N GLN A 384 -18.58 27.74 -43.56
CA GLN A 384 -19.51 28.88 -43.47
C GLN A 384 -19.40 29.75 -42.21
N GLN A 385 -18.48 29.44 -41.27
CA GLN A 385 -18.32 30.24 -40.03
C GLN A 385 -17.18 31.27 -40.06
N VAL A 386 -16.44 31.43 -41.16
CA VAL A 386 -15.31 32.37 -41.24
C VAL A 386 -15.66 33.70 -41.96
N GLU A 387 -16.89 33.92 -42.42
CA GLU A 387 -17.28 35.20 -43.02
C GLU A 387 -18.55 35.81 -42.38
N ALA A 388 -18.36 36.75 -41.44
CA ALA A 388 -19.17 37.97 -41.32
C ALA A 388 -18.58 38.96 -40.29
N PRO A 389 -18.81 40.28 -40.43
CA PRO A 389 -17.80 41.29 -40.14
C PRO A 389 -18.13 42.29 -39.01
N PHE A 390 -17.08 42.98 -38.56
CA PHE A 390 -16.98 44.19 -37.71
C PHE A 390 -17.47 44.14 -36.26
#